data_AF-A0A9D4F5K5-F1
#
_entry.id   AF-A0A9D4F5K5-F1
#
_cell.length_a   1.000
_cell.length_b   1.000
_cell.length_c   1.000
_cell.angle_alpha   90.00
_cell.angle_beta   90.00
_cell.angle_gamma   90.00
#
_symmetry.space_group_name_H-M   'P 1'
#
loop_
_entity.id
_entity.type
_entity.pdbx_description
1 polymer ?
#
loop_
_entity_poly.entity_id
_entity_poly.type
_entity_poly.pdbx_seq_one_letter_code
_entity_poly.pdbx_strand_id
1 'polypeptide(L)'
;MSNDTDSFVLLFHFTPYFQTLGMKEIWQQYGSGEKRRMLPLYRAISRLGTPLANTMVKAHILTGDECMSKVRTKHAAVTSDPVQLLMNFGETYTLSKQDEALAEKYLVRVWAGARSTTTAETFETSPTRLENYTSASPGLDCLPPTSSVIKGHIRRGAFLIHRACTLLINIDGPETRLAPVIHGGWEEHLGMLLSTKCLNPLPWSLLILCKCTGKCDTRRCPCHAAGVLCITFCHSKVDNSPCGNLT
;
A
#
# COMPACT_ATOMS: atom_id res chain seq x y z
N MET A 1 -28.02 0.08 -11.26
CA MET A 1 -27.65 -0.46 -9.94
C MET A 1 -26.32 -1.17 -10.10
N SER A 2 -25.25 -0.63 -9.52
CA SER A 2 -23.89 -1.15 -9.68
C SER A 2 -23.58 -2.21 -8.62
N ASN A 3 -23.00 -3.34 -9.03
CA ASN A 3 -22.38 -4.33 -8.12
C ASN A 3 -20.94 -3.96 -7.75
N ASP A 4 -20.53 -2.75 -8.12
CA ASP A 4 -19.19 -2.24 -7.93
C ASP A 4 -18.91 -1.96 -6.45
N THR A 5 -17.73 -2.41 -6.02
CA THR A 5 -17.26 -2.24 -4.65
C THR A 5 -16.98 -0.77 -4.36
N ASP A 6 -16.62 0.01 -5.38
CA ASP A 6 -16.30 1.44 -5.26
C ASP A 6 -17.54 2.24 -4.82
N SER A 7 -18.68 1.96 -5.47
CA SER A 7 -19.98 2.53 -5.07
C SER A 7 -20.38 2.10 -3.66
N PHE A 8 -20.13 0.84 -3.30
CA PHE A 8 -20.46 0.32 -1.98
C PHE A 8 -19.69 1.03 -0.86
N VAL A 9 -18.37 1.19 -0.98
CA VAL A 9 -17.56 1.81 0.08
C VAL A 9 -17.86 3.30 0.25
N LEU A 10 -18.20 4.01 -0.83
CA LEU A 10 -18.64 5.40 -0.78
C LEU A 10 -19.99 5.54 -0.07
N LEU A 11 -20.98 4.72 -0.43
CA LEU A 11 -22.27 4.72 0.26
C LEU A 11 -22.12 4.34 1.73
N PHE A 12 -21.22 3.42 2.05
CA PHE A 12 -20.92 3.03 3.42
C PHE A 12 -20.35 4.21 4.22
N HIS A 13 -19.44 5.00 3.64
CA HIS A 13 -18.90 6.22 4.24
C HIS A 13 -19.96 7.32 4.43
N PHE A 14 -20.82 7.56 3.44
CA PHE A 14 -21.81 8.66 3.48
C PHE A 14 -23.14 8.32 4.16
N THR A 15 -23.39 7.06 4.51
CA THR A 15 -24.65 6.68 5.18
C THR A 15 -24.91 7.45 6.49
N PRO A 16 -23.93 7.67 7.38
CA PRO A 16 -24.14 8.50 8.57
C PRO A 16 -24.58 9.93 8.21
N TYR A 17 -24.00 10.53 7.18
CA TYR A 17 -24.40 11.84 6.67
C TYR A 17 -25.83 11.83 6.13
N PHE A 18 -26.23 10.82 5.36
CA PHE A 18 -27.62 10.71 4.91
C PHE A 18 -28.61 10.52 6.07
N GLN A 19 -28.21 9.82 7.14
CA GLN A 19 -29.03 9.67 8.33
C GLN A 19 -29.26 11.01 9.05
N THR A 20 -28.27 11.91 9.08
CA THR A 20 -28.47 13.27 9.66
C THR A 20 -29.44 14.11 8.83
N LEU A 21 -29.55 13.85 7.53
CA LEU A 21 -30.56 14.45 6.64
C LEU A 21 -31.96 13.80 6.76
N GLY A 22 -32.14 12.85 7.68
CA GLY A 22 -33.42 12.19 7.93
C GLY A 22 -33.66 10.91 7.11
N MET A 23 -32.67 10.44 6.34
CA MET A 23 -32.78 9.18 5.62
C MET A 23 -32.75 8.00 6.59
N LYS A 24 -33.88 7.32 6.75
CA LYS A 24 -34.02 6.23 7.73
C LYS A 24 -33.39 4.92 7.26
N GLU A 25 -33.53 4.62 5.97
CA GLU A 25 -33.08 3.35 5.41
C GLU A 25 -32.35 3.55 4.09
N ILE A 26 -31.16 2.96 4.01
CA ILE A 26 -30.35 2.88 2.79
C ILE A 26 -30.09 1.42 2.52
N TRP A 27 -30.41 0.99 1.29
CA TRP A 27 -30.29 -0.38 0.85
C TRP A 27 -29.42 -0.44 -0.39
N GLN A 28 -28.38 -1.28 -0.36
CA GLN A 28 -27.57 -1.59 -1.53
C GLN A 28 -27.98 -2.94 -2.10
N GLN A 29 -28.31 -2.97 -3.39
CA GLN A 29 -28.46 -4.23 -4.10
C GLN A 29 -27.09 -4.79 -4.47
N TYR A 30 -26.88 -6.09 -4.25
CA TYR A 30 -25.67 -6.78 -4.67
C TYR A 30 -25.98 -8.18 -5.23
N GLY A 31 -25.09 -8.70 -6.08
CA GLY A 31 -25.25 -9.98 -6.76
C GLY A 31 -25.94 -9.88 -8.12
N SER A 32 -26.04 -10.99 -8.84
CA SER A 32 -26.60 -11.05 -10.20
C SER A 32 -27.64 -12.16 -10.33
N GLY A 33 -28.59 -11.97 -11.26
CA GLY A 33 -29.67 -12.93 -11.53
C GLY A 33 -30.48 -13.29 -10.28
N GLU A 34 -30.68 -14.59 -10.07
CA GLU A 34 -31.40 -15.16 -8.94
C GLU A 34 -30.68 -15.00 -7.59
N LYS A 35 -29.38 -14.66 -7.60
CA LYS A 35 -28.58 -14.43 -6.38
C LYS A 35 -28.58 -12.97 -5.94
N ARG A 36 -29.45 -12.13 -6.49
CA ARG A 36 -29.62 -10.74 -6.07
C ARG A 36 -30.07 -10.66 -4.62
N ARG A 37 -29.42 -9.81 -3.84
CA ARG A 37 -29.69 -9.60 -2.42
C ARG A 37 -29.72 -8.10 -2.15
N MET A 38 -30.47 -7.72 -1.11
CA MET A 38 -30.52 -6.35 -0.60
C MET A 38 -29.78 -6.31 0.74
N LEU A 39 -28.80 -5.42 0.85
CA LEU A 39 -28.03 -5.20 2.07
C LEU A 39 -28.49 -3.88 2.71
N PRO A 40 -29.06 -3.89 3.92
CA PRO A 40 -29.39 -2.66 4.64
C PRO A 40 -28.11 -2.04 5.20
N LEU A 41 -27.61 -0.98 4.55
CA LEU A 41 -26.36 -0.31 4.92
C LEU A 41 -26.43 0.26 6.33
N TYR A 42 -27.59 0.82 6.71
CA TYR A 42 -27.81 1.37 8.05
C TYR A 42 -27.56 0.32 9.15
N ARG A 43 -28.05 -0.92 8.98
CA ARG A 43 -27.83 -2.02 9.95
C ARG A 43 -26.38 -2.51 9.91
N ALA A 44 -25.78 -2.56 8.74
CA ALA A 44 -24.39 -2.98 8.59
C ALA A 44 -23.45 -2.01 9.32
N ILE A 45 -23.68 -0.69 9.22
CA ILE A 45 -22.90 0.33 9.93
C ILE A 45 -23.15 0.27 11.43
N SER A 46 -24.39 0.10 11.89
CA SER A 46 -24.65 -0.08 13.32
C SER A 46 -23.93 -1.27 13.94
N ARG A 47 -23.62 -2.32 13.14
CA ARG A 47 -22.86 -3.50 13.59
C ARG A 47 -21.35 -3.31 13.49
N LEU A 48 -20.87 -2.70 12.41
CA LEU A 48 -19.44 -2.52 12.12
C LEU A 48 -18.85 -1.30 12.85
N GLY A 49 -19.68 -0.33 13.19
CA GLY A 49 -19.29 0.94 13.79
C GLY A 49 -18.89 1.99 12.75
N THR A 50 -19.19 3.25 13.07
CA THR A 50 -18.82 4.42 12.26
C THR A 50 -17.32 4.52 11.97
N PRO A 51 -16.39 4.22 12.92
CA PRO A 51 -14.96 4.33 12.63
C PRO A 51 -14.50 3.38 11.51
N LEU A 52 -15.00 2.15 11.49
CA LEU A 52 -14.69 1.21 10.42
C LEU A 52 -15.34 1.65 9.12
N ALA A 53 -16.60 2.10 9.15
CA ALA A 53 -17.27 2.62 7.96
C ALA A 53 -16.51 3.77 7.29
N ASN A 54 -15.99 4.70 8.10
CA ASN A 54 -15.22 5.85 7.61
C ASN A 54 -13.85 5.45 7.04
N THR A 55 -13.24 4.39 7.55
CA THR A 55 -11.93 3.94 7.08
C THR A 55 -12.00 2.96 5.91
N MET A 56 -13.16 2.36 5.62
CA MET A 56 -13.35 1.45 4.49
C MET A 56 -13.04 2.08 3.13
N VAL A 57 -13.46 3.32 2.88
CA VAL A 57 -13.13 4.05 1.64
C VAL A 57 -11.62 4.27 1.51
N LYS A 58 -10.95 4.55 2.63
CA LYS A 58 -9.51 4.78 2.70
C LYS A 58 -8.72 3.52 2.41
N ALA A 59 -9.08 2.44 3.09
CA ALA A 59 -8.54 1.11 2.86
C ALA A 59 -8.78 0.66 1.41
N HIS A 60 -9.96 0.92 0.87
CA HIS A 60 -10.31 0.54 -0.49
C HIS A 60 -9.42 1.21 -1.53
N ILE A 61 -9.34 2.54 -1.52
CA ILE A 61 -8.54 3.32 -2.46
C ILE A 61 -7.05 3.00 -2.29
N LEU A 62 -6.55 3.02 -1.05
CA LEU A 62 -5.12 2.85 -0.78
C LEU A 62 -4.59 1.44 -1.11
N THR A 63 -5.44 0.41 -1.05
CA THR A 63 -5.05 -0.97 -1.39
C THR A 63 -5.32 -1.36 -2.85
N GLY A 64 -5.91 -0.44 -3.62
CA GLY A 64 -6.12 -0.54 -5.06
C GLY A 64 -7.60 -0.47 -5.45
N ASP A 65 -7.96 0.55 -6.21
CA ASP A 65 -9.22 0.73 -6.91
C ASP A 65 -8.95 0.88 -8.43
N GLU A 66 -9.87 1.45 -9.21
CA GLU A 66 -9.62 1.70 -10.63
C GLU A 66 -8.50 2.72 -10.91
N CYS A 67 -8.17 3.58 -9.94
CA CYS A 67 -7.17 4.64 -10.05
C CYS A 67 -5.83 4.27 -9.42
N MET A 68 -5.77 3.20 -8.63
CA MET A 68 -4.63 2.85 -7.78
C MET A 68 -4.19 1.40 -7.97
N SER A 69 -2.87 1.18 -7.97
CA SER A 69 -2.30 -0.16 -8.08
C SER A 69 -2.74 -1.07 -6.92
N LYS A 70 -3.04 -2.33 -7.23
CA LYS A 70 -3.38 -3.34 -6.25
C LYS A 70 -2.18 -3.69 -5.37
N VAL A 71 -2.35 -3.56 -4.05
CA VAL A 71 -1.32 -3.95 -3.06
C VAL A 71 -1.54 -5.41 -2.61
N ARG A 72 -2.79 -5.80 -2.32
CA ARG A 72 -3.14 -7.19 -1.98
C ARG A 72 -4.65 -7.43 -2.13
N THR A 73 -5.23 -8.32 -1.32
CA THR A 73 -6.66 -8.62 -1.33
C THR A 73 -7.42 -7.64 -0.43
N LYS A 74 -8.69 -7.38 -0.76
CA LYS A 74 -9.58 -6.55 0.09
C LYS A 74 -9.80 -7.16 1.48
N HIS A 75 -9.75 -8.50 1.58
CA HIS A 75 -9.77 -9.17 2.88
C HIS A 75 -8.57 -8.77 3.73
N ALA A 76 -7.35 -8.76 3.18
CA ALA A 76 -6.17 -8.28 3.89
C ALA A 76 -6.33 -6.81 4.32
N ALA A 77 -6.85 -5.95 3.43
CA ALA A 77 -7.12 -4.55 3.71
C ALA A 77 -7.98 -4.32 4.96
N VAL A 78 -9.05 -5.11 5.12
CA VAL A 78 -9.98 -4.98 6.26
C VAL A 78 -9.38 -5.56 7.55
N THR A 79 -8.60 -6.63 7.47
CA THR A 79 -8.00 -7.29 8.65
C THR A 79 -6.73 -6.60 9.18
N SER A 80 -6.18 -5.62 8.46
CA SER A 80 -4.92 -4.95 8.82
C SER A 80 -5.11 -3.67 9.66
N ASP A 81 -6.11 -3.65 10.54
CA ASP A 81 -6.43 -2.54 11.45
C ASP A 81 -6.57 -1.16 10.76
N PRO A 82 -7.42 -1.02 9.71
CA PRO A 82 -7.58 0.26 9.01
C PRO A 82 -8.07 1.39 9.93
N VAL A 83 -8.88 1.08 10.95
CA VAL A 83 -9.33 2.08 11.93
C VAL A 83 -8.15 2.70 12.68
N GLN A 84 -7.20 1.90 13.15
CA GLN A 84 -6.08 2.43 13.94
C GLN A 84 -5.10 3.23 13.08
N LEU A 85 -4.88 2.80 11.83
CA LEU A 85 -3.80 3.31 10.99
C LEU A 85 -4.25 4.36 9.99
N LEU A 86 -5.53 4.39 9.59
CA LEU A 86 -6.05 5.27 8.55
C LEU A 86 -7.13 6.25 9.01
N MET A 87 -7.52 6.27 10.30
CA MET A 87 -8.63 7.12 10.78
C MET A 87 -8.52 8.57 10.31
N ASN A 88 -7.32 9.16 10.36
CA ASN A 88 -7.08 10.56 10.00
C ASN A 88 -6.51 10.73 8.59
N PHE A 89 -6.24 9.63 7.88
CA PHE A 89 -5.59 9.67 6.58
C PHE A 89 -6.49 10.32 5.52
N GLY A 90 -5.98 11.33 4.81
CA GLY A 90 -6.72 12.04 3.75
C GLY A 90 -7.81 13.01 4.25
N GLU A 91 -7.93 13.24 5.56
CA GLU A 91 -8.92 14.18 6.11
C GLU A 91 -8.55 15.65 5.87
N THR A 92 -7.25 15.93 5.77
CA THR A 92 -6.73 17.29 5.53
C THR A 92 -6.16 17.42 4.12
N TYR A 93 -6.00 18.67 3.68
CA TYR A 93 -5.44 18.99 2.37
C TYR A 93 -3.97 18.59 2.22
N THR A 94 -3.21 18.59 3.32
CA THR A 94 -1.78 18.28 3.33
C THR A 94 -1.52 16.98 4.08
N LEU A 95 -0.88 16.02 3.41
CA LEU A 95 -0.48 14.78 4.06
C LEU A 95 0.65 15.04 5.08
N SER A 96 0.38 14.77 6.36
CA SER A 96 1.40 14.87 7.41
C SER A 96 2.41 13.72 7.30
N LYS A 97 3.64 13.93 7.78
CA LYS A 97 4.66 12.85 7.83
C LYS A 97 4.22 11.67 8.71
N GLN A 98 3.44 11.94 9.76
CA GLN A 98 2.90 10.90 10.63
C GLN A 98 1.86 10.05 9.89
N ASP A 99 0.93 10.68 9.19
CA ASP A 99 -0.08 9.97 8.39
C ASP A 99 0.57 9.18 7.24
N GLU A 100 1.63 9.72 6.61
CA GLU A 100 2.42 9.02 5.59
C GLU A 100 3.04 7.74 6.18
N ALA A 101 3.64 7.81 7.37
CA ALA A 101 4.24 6.66 8.05
C ALA A 101 3.21 5.62 8.50
N LEU A 102 2.07 6.06 9.04
CA LEU A 102 0.98 5.15 9.43
C LEU A 102 0.36 4.44 8.22
N ALA A 103 0.20 5.15 7.10
CA ALA A 103 -0.28 4.57 5.85
C ALA A 103 0.70 3.54 5.28
N GLU A 104 2.00 3.81 5.35
CA GLU A 104 3.00 2.81 4.95
C GLU A 104 2.92 1.56 5.84
N LYS A 105 2.90 1.73 7.16
CA LYS A 105 2.74 0.63 8.13
C LYS A 105 1.50 -0.20 7.86
N TYR A 106 0.39 0.45 7.52
CA TYR A 106 -0.83 -0.22 7.09
C TYR A 106 -0.60 -1.05 5.82
N LEU A 107 0.00 -0.47 4.79
CA LEU A 107 0.27 -1.16 3.53
C LEU A 107 1.25 -2.33 3.67
N VAL A 108 2.22 -2.25 4.59
CA VAL A 108 3.11 -3.36 4.94
C VAL A 108 2.32 -4.52 5.54
N ARG A 109 1.39 -4.25 6.46
CA ARG A 109 0.50 -5.29 7.03
C ARG A 109 -0.41 -5.89 5.98
N VAL A 110 -1.00 -5.07 5.11
CA VAL A 110 -1.83 -5.53 3.99
C VAL A 110 -1.00 -6.41 3.05
N TRP A 111 0.22 -5.99 2.73
CA TRP A 111 1.14 -6.75 1.90
C TRP A 111 1.52 -8.07 2.56
N ALA A 112 1.80 -8.11 3.85
CA ALA A 112 2.13 -9.37 4.52
C ALA A 112 0.93 -10.34 4.58
N GLY A 113 -0.29 -9.80 4.55
CA GLY A 113 -1.54 -10.53 4.37
C GLY A 113 -2.31 -10.73 5.67
N ALA A 114 -3.59 -11.11 5.53
CA ALA A 114 -4.59 -11.12 6.61
C ALA A 114 -4.27 -11.96 7.86
N ARG A 115 -3.31 -12.89 7.75
CA ARG A 115 -2.90 -13.78 8.85
C ARG A 115 -1.46 -13.53 9.31
N SER A 116 -0.82 -12.49 8.78
CA SER A 116 0.57 -12.20 9.09
C SER A 116 0.69 -11.51 10.45
N THR A 117 1.73 -11.87 11.19
CA THR A 117 2.14 -11.24 12.45
C THR A 117 3.34 -10.30 12.23
N THR A 118 3.49 -9.76 11.02
CA THR A 118 4.64 -8.90 10.70
C THR A 118 4.74 -7.72 11.67
N THR A 119 5.96 -7.49 12.17
CA THR A 119 6.32 -6.33 13.00
C THR A 119 6.94 -5.20 12.18
N ALA A 120 7.11 -5.40 10.87
CA ALA A 120 7.71 -4.41 10.00
C ALA A 120 6.84 -3.15 9.92
N GLU A 121 7.48 -1.99 10.01
CA GLU A 121 6.79 -0.70 9.94
C GLU A 121 6.89 -0.08 8.55
N THR A 122 7.94 -0.42 7.79
CA THR A 122 8.20 0.09 6.45
C THR A 122 8.50 -1.06 5.49
N PHE A 123 8.32 -0.82 4.19
CA PHE A 123 8.67 -1.78 3.16
C PHE A 123 10.18 -2.05 3.07
N GLU A 124 11.05 -1.09 3.45
CA GLU A 124 12.50 -1.35 3.58
C GLU A 124 12.81 -2.31 4.73
N THR A 125 12.17 -2.13 5.89
CA THR A 125 12.37 -2.99 7.07
C THR A 125 11.62 -4.31 6.97
N SER A 126 10.84 -4.53 5.91
CA SER A 126 10.05 -5.73 5.76
C SER A 126 10.97 -6.92 5.47
N PRO A 127 10.98 -7.96 6.32
CA PRO A 127 11.76 -9.18 6.08
C PRO A 127 11.40 -9.77 4.71
N THR A 128 10.15 -9.59 4.27
CA THR A 128 9.66 -10.12 3.01
C THR A 128 10.38 -9.58 1.79
N ARG A 129 10.89 -8.33 1.78
CA ARG A 129 11.61 -7.83 0.59
C ARG A 129 12.96 -8.52 0.44
N LEU A 130 13.68 -8.61 1.55
CA LEU A 130 15.00 -9.23 1.61
C LEU A 130 14.90 -10.74 1.39
N GLU A 131 14.04 -11.43 2.16
CA GLU A 131 13.81 -12.86 2.05
C GLU A 131 13.28 -13.28 0.67
N ASN A 132 12.36 -12.51 0.07
CA ASN A 132 11.87 -12.80 -1.29
C ASN A 132 12.93 -12.51 -2.36
N TYR A 133 13.77 -11.49 -2.17
CA TYR A 133 14.87 -11.20 -3.10
C TYR A 133 15.96 -12.28 -3.05
N THR A 134 16.18 -12.87 -1.88
CA THR A 134 17.29 -13.81 -1.63
C THR A 134 16.89 -15.27 -1.80
N SER A 135 15.59 -15.57 -1.73
CA SER A 135 15.07 -16.88 -2.09
C SER A 135 14.94 -16.98 -3.60
N ALA A 136 15.47 -18.06 -4.20
CA ALA A 136 15.47 -18.28 -5.64
C ALA A 136 14.08 -18.61 -6.25
N SER A 137 12.98 -18.21 -5.60
CA SER A 137 11.64 -18.76 -5.84
C SER A 137 10.62 -17.75 -6.39
N PRO A 138 10.57 -16.48 -5.96
CA PRO A 138 9.65 -15.51 -6.55
C PRO A 138 10.31 -14.73 -7.71
N GLY A 139 9.60 -14.55 -8.82
CA GLY A 139 9.99 -13.59 -9.86
C GLY A 139 10.02 -12.15 -9.31
N LEU A 140 10.66 -11.23 -10.04
CA LEU A 140 10.73 -9.80 -9.68
C LEU A 140 9.36 -9.19 -9.36
N ASP A 141 8.31 -9.66 -10.03
CA ASP A 141 6.92 -9.22 -9.86
C ASP A 141 6.32 -9.57 -8.48
N CYS A 142 6.96 -10.49 -7.75
CA CYS A 142 6.54 -10.92 -6.41
C CYS A 142 7.26 -10.16 -5.28
N LEU A 143 8.19 -9.25 -5.62
CA LEU A 143 8.87 -8.43 -4.64
C LEU A 143 7.90 -7.34 -4.14
N PRO A 144 7.83 -7.10 -2.81
CA PRO A 144 7.14 -5.91 -2.31
C PRO A 144 7.73 -4.63 -2.91
N PRO A 145 6.95 -3.55 -3.04
CA PRO A 145 7.50 -2.24 -3.41
C PRO A 145 8.55 -1.78 -2.39
N THR A 146 9.39 -0.81 -2.77
CA THR A 146 10.24 -0.07 -1.81
C THR A 146 9.44 0.99 -1.07
N SER A 147 9.96 1.46 0.07
CA SER A 147 9.35 2.60 0.78
C SER A 147 9.36 3.86 -0.07
N SER A 148 10.36 4.00 -0.94
CA SER A 148 10.45 5.09 -1.90
C SER A 148 9.29 5.05 -2.91
N VAL A 149 9.04 3.90 -3.55
CA VAL A 149 7.95 3.73 -4.52
C VAL A 149 6.58 3.87 -3.86
N ILE A 150 6.37 3.24 -2.70
CA ILE A 150 5.07 3.27 -2.04
C ILE A 150 4.69 4.68 -1.55
N LYS A 151 5.67 5.54 -1.26
CA LYS A 151 5.41 6.93 -0.88
C LYS A 151 4.65 7.71 -1.95
N GLY A 152 4.99 7.49 -3.23
CA GLY A 152 4.24 8.07 -4.34
C GLY A 152 2.79 7.57 -4.38
N HIS A 153 2.61 6.27 -4.13
CA HIS A 153 1.29 5.63 -4.01
C HIS A 153 0.47 6.19 -2.85
N ILE A 154 1.06 6.35 -1.67
CA ILE A 154 0.40 6.91 -0.48
C ILE A 154 -0.08 8.34 -0.76
N ARG A 155 0.75 9.18 -1.39
CA ARG A 155 0.38 10.57 -1.71
C ARG A 155 -0.78 10.65 -2.70
N ARG A 156 -0.77 9.81 -3.75
CA ARG A 156 -1.91 9.67 -4.68
C ARG A 156 -3.17 9.22 -3.94
N GLY A 157 -3.03 8.22 -3.07
CA GLY A 157 -4.13 7.70 -2.26
C GLY A 157 -4.73 8.79 -1.37
N ALA A 158 -3.91 9.56 -0.66
CA ALA A 158 -4.36 10.66 0.19
C ALA A 158 -5.18 11.70 -0.60
N PHE A 159 -4.71 12.07 -1.78
CA PHE A 159 -5.43 12.97 -2.68
C PHE A 159 -6.79 12.42 -3.10
N LEU A 160 -6.83 11.18 -3.56
CA LEU A 160 -8.06 10.54 -4.05
C LEU A 160 -9.06 10.34 -2.91
N ILE A 161 -8.58 9.93 -1.74
CA ILE A 161 -9.38 9.76 -0.52
C ILE A 161 -9.97 11.10 -0.09
N HIS A 162 -9.18 12.17 -0.07
CA HIS A 162 -9.69 13.49 0.29
C HIS A 162 -10.86 13.90 -0.62
N ARG A 163 -10.71 13.74 -1.93
CA ARG A 163 -11.79 14.02 -2.90
C ARG A 163 -13.00 13.13 -2.68
N ALA A 164 -12.79 11.84 -2.43
CA ALA A 164 -13.86 10.87 -2.22
C ALA A 164 -14.66 11.17 -0.94
N CYS A 165 -13.99 11.44 0.19
CA CYS A 165 -14.63 11.71 1.48
C CYS A 165 -15.32 13.08 1.55
N THR A 166 -14.84 14.08 0.80
CA THR A 166 -15.41 15.45 0.83
C THR A 166 -16.47 15.69 -0.23
N LEU A 167 -16.68 14.73 -1.16
CA LEU A 167 -17.52 14.86 -2.35
C LEU A 167 -18.91 15.45 -2.08
N LEU A 168 -19.58 15.00 -1.01
CA LEU A 168 -20.95 15.41 -0.69
C LEU A 168 -21.05 16.47 0.41
N ILE A 169 -19.93 16.83 1.04
CA ILE A 169 -19.92 17.68 2.24
C ILE A 169 -19.39 19.09 1.91
N ASN A 170 -18.47 19.22 0.95
CA ASN A 170 -17.83 20.49 0.60
C ASN A 170 -18.17 20.94 -0.82
N ILE A 171 -19.47 21.05 -1.13
CA ILE A 171 -19.96 21.46 -2.47
C ILE A 171 -19.59 22.92 -2.78
N ASP A 172 -19.52 23.78 -1.75
CA ASP A 172 -19.25 25.23 -1.88
C ASP A 172 -17.81 25.64 -1.51
N GLY A 173 -16.94 24.68 -1.20
CA GLY A 173 -15.52 24.98 -1.00
C GLY A 173 -14.92 25.50 -2.31
N PRO A 174 -13.91 26.40 -2.28
CA PRO A 174 -13.21 26.75 -3.49
C PRO A 174 -12.82 25.45 -4.20
N GLU A 175 -13.12 25.34 -5.50
CA GLU A 175 -12.40 24.45 -6.42
C GLU A 175 -10.92 24.90 -6.46
N THR A 176 -10.25 24.94 -5.31
CA THR A 176 -8.87 24.51 -5.23
C THR A 176 -8.89 23.07 -5.71
N ARG A 177 -8.92 22.92 -7.04
CA ARG A 177 -8.44 21.74 -7.75
C ARG A 177 -7.15 21.41 -7.03
N LEU A 178 -7.19 20.42 -6.14
CA LEU A 178 -6.00 19.92 -5.48
C LEU A 178 -4.99 19.77 -6.62
N ALA A 179 -3.91 20.54 -6.60
CA ALA A 179 -2.98 20.49 -7.71
C ALA A 179 -2.35 19.10 -7.66
N PRO A 180 -2.65 18.18 -8.59
CA PRO A 180 -2.22 16.78 -8.47
C PRO A 180 -0.70 16.68 -8.41
N VAL A 181 -0.02 17.65 -9.03
CA VAL A 181 1.43 17.81 -9.04
C VAL A 181 1.99 18.21 -7.67
N ILE A 182 1.33 19.11 -6.94
CA ILE A 182 1.85 19.64 -5.66
C ILE A 182 1.56 18.66 -4.50
N HIS A 183 0.37 18.05 -4.50
CA HIS A 183 -0.13 17.31 -3.33
C HIS A 183 -0.40 15.83 -3.60
N GLY A 184 -0.43 15.41 -4.87
CA GLY A 184 -0.97 14.12 -5.26
C GLY A 184 0.04 13.07 -5.68
N GLY A 185 1.36 13.30 -5.63
CA GLY A 185 2.31 12.28 -6.12
C GLY A 185 2.19 12.03 -7.64
N TRP A 186 1.90 13.10 -8.38
CA TRP A 186 1.92 13.15 -9.83
C TRP A 186 3.03 14.10 -10.29
N GLU A 187 3.57 13.84 -11.48
CA GLU A 187 4.48 14.72 -12.18
C GLU A 187 3.86 15.07 -13.53
N GLU A 188 4.02 16.31 -13.98
CA GLU A 188 3.54 16.72 -15.30
C GLU A 188 4.61 16.43 -16.36
N HIS A 189 4.24 15.68 -17.39
CA HIS A 189 5.10 15.36 -18.51
C HIS A 189 4.30 15.52 -19.81
N LEU A 190 4.69 16.50 -20.64
CA LEU A 190 4.03 16.81 -21.91
C LEU A 190 2.51 17.06 -21.78
N GLY A 191 2.11 17.78 -20.72
CA GLY A 191 0.69 18.06 -20.43
C GLY A 191 -0.11 16.87 -19.89
N MET A 192 0.55 15.75 -19.61
CA MET A 192 -0.04 14.57 -18.97
C MET A 192 0.43 14.44 -17.53
N LEU A 193 -0.46 14.01 -16.65
CA LEU A 193 -0.10 13.65 -15.27
C LEU A 193 0.37 12.21 -15.23
N LEU A 194 1.64 12.01 -14.90
CA LEU A 194 2.25 10.70 -14.69
C LEU A 194 2.43 10.44 -13.20
N SER A 195 2.23 9.19 -12.80
CA SER A 195 2.46 8.80 -11.41
C SER A 195 3.95 8.88 -11.09
N THR A 196 4.32 9.60 -10.03
CA THR A 196 5.71 9.55 -9.58
C THR A 196 6.01 8.14 -9.10
N LYS A 197 7.09 7.57 -9.63
CA LYS A 197 7.57 6.25 -9.22
C LYS A 197 8.49 6.35 -8.00
N CYS A 198 8.95 7.56 -7.61
CA CYS A 198 9.86 7.78 -6.49
C CYS A 198 10.97 6.71 -6.40
N LEU A 199 11.59 6.35 -7.53
CA LEU A 199 12.54 5.24 -7.58
C LEU A 199 13.84 5.63 -6.87
N ASN A 200 14.01 5.14 -5.63
CA ASN A 200 15.33 5.05 -5.02
C ASN A 200 15.79 3.59 -5.14
N PRO A 201 16.68 3.26 -6.09
CA PRO A 201 17.26 1.92 -6.14
C PRO A 201 17.95 1.60 -4.83
N LEU A 202 18.04 0.32 -4.48
CA LEU A 202 18.81 -0.10 -3.31
C LEU A 202 20.25 0.45 -3.43
N PRO A 203 20.87 0.90 -2.34
CA PRO A 203 22.28 1.27 -2.33
C PRO A 203 23.11 0.19 -3.01
N TRP A 204 24.04 0.60 -3.88
CA TRP A 204 24.89 -0.32 -4.64
C TRP A 204 25.54 -1.37 -3.75
N SER A 205 25.98 -1.01 -2.55
CA SER A 205 26.57 -1.90 -1.55
C SER A 205 25.69 -3.10 -1.15
N LEU A 206 24.36 -3.01 -1.29
CA LEU A 206 23.41 -4.08 -1.00
C LEU A 206 23.07 -4.94 -2.24
N LEU A 207 23.47 -4.50 -3.43
CA LEU A 207 23.24 -5.21 -4.70
C LEU A 207 24.42 -6.12 -5.09
N ILE A 208 25.55 -5.99 -4.39
CA ILE A 208 26.75 -6.79 -4.64
C ILE A 208 26.59 -8.17 -3.98
N LEU A 209 26.31 -9.21 -4.79
CA LEU A 209 26.11 -10.58 -4.30
C LEU A 209 27.43 -11.39 -4.38
N CYS A 210 27.99 -11.77 -3.21
CA CYS A 210 29.11 -12.74 -3.09
C CYS A 210 28.59 -14.15 -3.37
N LYS A 211 29.27 -14.92 -4.21
CA LYS A 211 28.90 -16.32 -4.53
C LYS A 211 29.64 -17.35 -3.68
N CYS A 212 29.99 -17.02 -2.44
CA CYS A 212 31.00 -17.72 -1.68
C CYS A 212 30.39 -18.87 -0.83
N THR A 213 31.09 -20.00 -0.66
CA THR A 213 30.53 -21.22 -0.02
C THR A 213 30.73 -21.22 1.50
N GLY A 214 29.92 -20.45 2.23
CA GLY A 214 29.57 -20.70 3.64
C GLY A 214 30.69 -20.80 4.69
N LYS A 215 31.94 -20.51 4.34
CA LYS A 215 33.10 -20.44 5.25
C LYS A 215 33.75 -19.07 5.14
N CYS A 216 32.93 -18.04 5.31
CA CYS A 216 33.31 -16.62 5.23
C CYS A 216 34.37 -16.23 6.27
N ASP A 217 34.56 -17.04 7.31
CA ASP A 217 35.54 -16.83 8.37
C ASP A 217 36.88 -17.52 8.10
N THR A 218 37.04 -18.17 6.94
CA THR A 218 38.27 -18.85 6.56
C THR A 218 38.96 -18.11 5.42
N ARG A 219 40.30 -18.14 5.38
CA ARG A 219 41.12 -17.60 4.26
C ARG A 219 40.78 -18.18 2.87
N ARG A 220 39.88 -19.16 2.79
CA ARG A 220 39.38 -19.76 1.55
C ARG A 220 38.22 -18.98 0.93
N CYS A 221 37.62 -18.03 1.66
CA CYS A 221 36.64 -17.11 1.11
C CYS A 221 37.35 -16.02 0.29
N PRO A 222 36.99 -15.82 -1.00
CA PRO A 222 37.59 -14.77 -1.83
C PRO A 222 37.44 -13.37 -1.23
N CYS A 223 36.30 -13.07 -0.59
CA CYS A 223 36.09 -11.77 0.09
C CYS A 223 37.01 -11.58 1.29
N HIS A 224 37.13 -12.60 2.15
CA HIS A 224 38.03 -12.54 3.30
C HIS A 224 39.51 -12.47 2.87
N ALA A 225 39.89 -13.17 1.79
CA ALA A 225 41.25 -13.10 1.24
C ALA A 225 41.59 -11.70 0.71
N ALA A 226 40.61 -10.98 0.18
CA ALA A 226 40.75 -9.60 -0.30
C ALA A 226 40.46 -8.53 0.77
N GLY A 227 40.17 -8.92 2.02
CA GLY A 227 39.92 -7.99 3.12
C GLY A 227 38.57 -7.25 3.07
N VAL A 228 37.59 -7.77 2.32
CA VAL A 228 36.24 -7.19 2.18
C VAL A 228 35.21 -7.96 3.00
N LEU A 229 34.23 -7.24 3.56
CA LEU A 229 33.16 -7.82 4.37
C LEU A 229 32.27 -8.76 3.54
N CYS A 230 32.08 -9.99 4.04
CA CYS A 230 31.08 -10.90 3.51
C CYS A 230 29.68 -10.42 3.92
N ILE A 231 28.76 -10.30 2.96
CA ILE A 231 27.36 -9.96 3.24
C ILE A 231 26.49 -11.22 3.35
N THR A 232 25.32 -11.07 3.97
CA THR A 232 24.41 -12.16 4.37
C THR A 232 23.88 -13.03 3.23
N PHE A 233 23.98 -12.58 1.96
CA PHE A 233 23.37 -13.23 0.77
C PHE A 233 24.34 -14.13 0.01
N CYS A 234 25.21 -14.78 0.76
CA CYS A 234 26.29 -15.60 0.25
C CYS A 234 25.78 -17.03 -0.09
N HIS A 235 25.14 -17.20 -1.25
CA HIS A 235 24.58 -18.48 -1.70
C HIS A 235 25.18 -18.90 -3.05
N SER A 236 25.63 -20.15 -3.15
CA SER A 236 26.46 -20.64 -4.27
C SER A 236 25.76 -21.72 -5.12
N LYS A 237 26.08 -21.75 -6.42
CA LYS A 237 26.14 -22.96 -7.26
C LYS A 237 27.38 -22.91 -8.16
N VAL A 238 28.30 -23.83 -7.88
CA VAL A 238 29.26 -24.64 -8.71
C VAL A 238 30.16 -23.99 -9.78
N ASP A 239 29.95 -22.77 -10.27
CA ASP A 239 30.80 -22.27 -11.37
C ASP A 239 31.97 -21.41 -10.87
N ASN A 240 33.17 -21.69 -11.39
CA ASN A 240 34.48 -21.05 -11.14
C ASN A 240 34.55 -19.53 -11.46
N SER A 241 33.43 -18.80 -11.40
CA SER A 241 33.37 -17.35 -11.61
C SER A 241 33.99 -16.58 -10.43
N PRO A 242 34.68 -15.44 -10.69
CA PRO A 242 35.17 -14.56 -9.63
C PRO A 242 34.02 -13.99 -8.79
N CYS A 243 34.31 -13.71 -7.52
CA CYS A 243 33.32 -13.18 -6.60
C CYS A 243 32.92 -11.75 -7.00
N GLY A 244 31.61 -11.50 -7.14
CA GLY A 244 31.07 -10.18 -7.49
C GLY A 244 31.34 -9.08 -6.46
N ASN A 245 31.71 -9.42 -5.21
CA ASN A 245 32.18 -8.45 -4.21
C ASN A 245 33.61 -7.95 -4.43
N LEU A 246 34.34 -8.53 -5.39
CA LEU A 246 35.72 -8.16 -5.71
C LEU A 246 35.83 -7.34 -7.00
N THR A 247 34.69 -7.05 -7.64
CA THR A 247 34.53 -6.19 -8.82
C THR A 247 33.75 -4.95 -8.43
#